data_AF-A0A1G3FT95-F1
#
_entry.id   AF-A0A1G3FT95-F1
#
_cell.length_a   1.000
_cell.length_b   1.000
_cell.length_c   1.000
_cell.angle_alpha   90.00
_cell.angle_beta   90.00
_cell.angle_gamma   90.00
#
_symmetry.space_group_name_H-M   'P 1'
#
loop_
_entity.id
_entity.type
_entity.pdbx_description
1 polymer ?
#
loop_
_entity_poly.entity_id
_entity_poly.type
_entity_poly.pdbx_seq_one_letter_code
_entity_poly.pdbx_strand_id
1 'polypeptide(L)'
;MAKPDRLFRLLDALRRLPQPVTAARLATEMEVSPRTLYRDIAALRAAGARIEGEAGLGYTLTEDPALPPQMFTRLEVEALVLGLAEVRAAGDPALARAAELAGAKIISSLPERVQRQALNAAQQVYRFAQRQPAPAHLALLREATWAEQAVIFTYADLGGSVTRREVWPLSVVWLDHSLLLLAWCCLRQDFRRFKLEAMADVALAPGSFRPRRVALLRAFHKILRGEG
;
A
#
# COMPACT_ATOMS: atom_id res chain seq x y z
N MET A 1 1.91 33.85 -10.52
CA MET A 1 2.63 32.78 -9.80
C MET A 1 4.13 32.98 -9.95
N ALA A 2 4.91 32.92 -8.87
CA ALA A 2 6.36 33.05 -8.93
C ALA A 2 6.98 31.88 -9.71
N LYS A 3 8.12 32.13 -10.38
CA LYS A 3 8.79 31.12 -11.21
C LYS A 3 9.16 29.84 -10.43
N PRO A 4 9.71 29.90 -9.20
CA PRO A 4 10.03 28.70 -8.42
C PRO A 4 8.81 27.83 -8.15
N ASP A 5 7.70 28.41 -7.68
CA ASP A 5 6.46 27.70 -7.38
C ASP A 5 5.89 26.98 -8.62
N ARG A 6 6.02 27.62 -9.79
CA ARG A 6 5.59 27.04 -11.06
C ARG A 6 6.44 25.85 -11.47
N LEU A 7 7.75 25.91 -11.29
CA LEU A 7 8.64 24.78 -11.58
C LEU A 7 8.36 23.58 -10.66
N PHE A 8 8.08 23.83 -9.38
CA PHE A 8 7.66 22.79 -8.44
C PHE A 8 6.34 22.13 -8.85
N ARG A 9 5.32 22.94 -9.20
CA ARG A 9 4.04 22.42 -9.69
C ARG A 9 4.20 21.57 -10.96
N LEU A 10 5.08 21.97 -11.89
CA LEU A 10 5.35 21.22 -13.11
C LEU A 10 6.00 19.86 -12.80
N LEU A 11 6.98 19.85 -11.90
CA LEU A 11 7.63 18.61 -11.46
C LEU A 11 6.63 17.65 -10.79
N ASP A 12 5.73 18.18 -9.97
CA ASP A 12 4.65 17.41 -9.34
C ASP A 12 3.66 16.84 -10.38
N ALA A 13 3.23 17.65 -11.35
CA ALA A 13 2.36 17.21 -12.44
C ALA A 13 2.99 16.05 -13.24
N LEU A 14 4.28 16.13 -13.55
CA LEU A 14 5.02 15.06 -14.24
C LEU A 14 5.09 13.76 -13.42
N ARG A 15 5.08 13.84 -12.08
CA ARG A 15 5.12 12.67 -11.18
C ARG A 15 3.76 12.02 -10.99
N ARG A 16 2.69 12.82 -10.84
CA ARG A 16 1.34 12.30 -10.55
C ARG A 16 0.61 11.78 -11.78
N LEU A 17 0.88 12.33 -12.96
CA LEU A 17 0.18 11.96 -14.19
C LEU A 17 0.77 10.68 -14.81
N PRO A 18 -0.06 9.79 -15.39
CA PRO A 18 0.43 8.60 -16.10
C PRO A 18 1.35 9.02 -17.26
N GLN A 19 2.59 8.55 -17.22
CA GLN A 19 3.61 8.88 -18.20
C GLN A 19 3.52 7.95 -19.43
N PRO A 20 3.84 8.42 -20.65
CA PRO A 20 4.31 9.79 -20.98
C PRO A 20 3.17 10.83 -21.03
N VAL A 21 3.45 12.06 -20.58
CA VAL A 21 2.46 13.16 -20.50
C VAL A 21 2.69 14.19 -21.60
N THR A 22 1.68 14.48 -22.43
CA THR A 22 1.83 15.45 -23.52
C THR A 22 2.03 16.89 -23.01
N ALA A 23 2.75 17.70 -23.80
CA ALA A 23 2.93 19.13 -23.53
C ALA A 23 1.59 19.87 -23.37
N ALA A 24 0.60 19.53 -24.21
CA ALA A 24 -0.73 20.14 -24.14
C ALA A 24 -1.41 19.84 -22.79
N ARG A 25 -1.38 18.58 -22.34
CA ARG A 25 -1.97 18.17 -21.05
C ARG A 25 -1.28 18.86 -19.87
N LEU A 26 0.05 18.91 -19.88
CA LEU A 26 0.81 19.61 -18.84
C LEU A 26 0.53 21.11 -18.85
N ALA A 27 0.39 21.74 -20.01
CA ALA A 27 0.06 23.17 -20.12
C ALA A 27 -1.33 23.46 -19.55
N THR A 28 -2.32 22.60 -19.81
CA THR A 28 -3.66 22.67 -19.22
C THR A 28 -3.62 22.50 -17.71
N GLU A 29 -2.97 21.45 -17.19
CA GLU A 29 -2.85 21.19 -15.74
C GLU A 29 -2.15 22.35 -14.98
N MET A 30 -1.20 22.99 -15.66
CA MET A 30 -0.40 24.08 -15.12
C MET A 30 -1.02 25.46 -15.33
N GLU A 31 -2.13 25.55 -16.08
CA GLU A 31 -2.80 26.80 -16.48
C GLU A 31 -1.85 27.81 -17.15
N VAL A 32 -0.97 27.32 -18.03
CA VAL A 32 0.05 28.13 -18.73
C VAL A 32 0.04 27.88 -20.22
N SER A 33 0.62 28.80 -20.99
CA SER A 33 0.82 28.58 -22.42
C SER A 33 1.82 27.44 -22.68
N PRO A 34 1.72 26.71 -23.82
CA PRO A 34 2.72 25.72 -24.22
C PRO A 34 4.14 26.31 -24.29
N ARG A 35 4.28 27.57 -24.73
CA ARG A 35 5.58 28.27 -24.77
C ARG A 35 6.18 28.44 -23.37
N THR A 36 5.36 28.76 -22.37
CA THR A 36 5.80 28.86 -20.97
C THR A 36 6.22 27.49 -20.45
N LEU A 37 5.42 26.46 -20.72
CA LEU A 37 5.72 25.09 -20.33
C LEU A 37 7.07 24.62 -20.87
N TYR A 38 7.35 24.82 -22.16
CA TYR A 38 8.64 24.43 -22.74
C TYR A 38 9.83 25.13 -22.06
N ARG A 39 9.69 26.42 -21.70
CA ARG A 39 10.73 27.13 -20.95
C ARG A 39 10.91 26.59 -19.54
N ASP A 40 9.83 26.19 -18.89
CA ASP A 40 9.87 25.62 -17.55
C ASP A 40 10.48 24.20 -17.55
N ILE A 41 10.18 23.36 -18.55
CA ILE A 41 10.83 22.06 -18.76
C ILE A 41 12.34 22.24 -18.99
N ALA A 42 12.74 23.20 -19.82
CA ALA A 42 14.14 23.51 -20.04
C ALA A 42 14.83 24.00 -18.75
N ALA A 43 14.15 24.82 -17.94
CA ALA A 43 14.67 25.27 -16.65
C ALA A 43 14.83 24.12 -15.65
N LEU A 44 13.88 23.18 -15.60
CA LEU A 44 13.99 21.97 -14.78
C LEU A 44 15.15 21.06 -15.23
N ARG A 45 15.32 20.85 -16.55
CA ARG A 45 16.47 20.11 -17.10
C ARG A 45 17.81 20.76 -16.73
N ALA A 46 17.90 22.09 -16.85
CA ALA A 46 19.10 22.84 -16.47
C ALA A 46 19.39 22.77 -14.96
N ALA A 47 18.36 22.59 -14.14
CA ALA A 47 18.48 22.37 -12.70
C ALA A 47 18.76 20.91 -12.29
N GLY A 48 18.95 20.01 -13.27
CA GLY A 48 19.32 18.61 -13.04
C GLY A 48 18.18 17.59 -13.17
N ALA A 49 16.94 18.01 -13.44
CA ALA A 49 15.84 17.06 -13.61
C ALA A 49 15.98 16.25 -14.91
N ARG A 50 15.98 14.92 -14.81
CA ARG A 50 16.02 14.00 -15.96
C ARG A 50 14.62 13.84 -16.57
N ILE A 51 14.24 14.81 -17.40
CA ILE A 51 12.96 14.78 -18.14
C ILE A 51 13.24 14.32 -19.57
N GLU A 52 12.81 13.12 -19.94
CA GLU A 52 12.88 12.57 -21.29
C GLU A 52 11.65 12.96 -22.12
N GLY A 53 11.79 12.91 -23.45
CA GLY A 53 10.71 13.18 -24.39
C GLY A 53 10.76 14.55 -25.06
N GLU A 54 9.92 14.68 -26.09
CA GLU A 54 9.86 15.82 -27.02
C GLU A 54 8.42 16.12 -27.47
N ALA A 55 8.25 17.22 -28.20
CA ALA A 55 6.95 17.65 -28.68
C ALA A 55 6.32 16.55 -29.58
N GLY A 56 5.10 16.14 -29.24
CA GLY A 56 4.36 15.09 -29.97
C GLY A 56 4.46 13.68 -29.36
N LEU A 57 5.56 13.35 -28.66
CA LEU A 57 5.75 12.05 -27.99
C LEU A 57 5.38 12.09 -26.49
N GLY A 58 5.38 13.29 -25.90
CA GLY A 58 5.12 13.50 -24.47
C GLY A 58 6.39 13.46 -23.62
N TYR A 59 6.25 13.79 -22.34
CA TYR A 59 7.34 13.91 -21.39
C TYR A 59 7.24 12.85 -20.29
N THR A 60 8.38 12.29 -19.94
CA THR A 60 8.57 11.28 -18.89
C THR A 60 9.60 11.82 -17.93
N LEU A 61 9.28 11.88 -16.64
CA LEU A 61 10.29 12.16 -15.62
C LEU A 61 10.95 10.83 -15.25
N THR A 62 12.18 10.63 -15.73
CA THR A 62 13.01 9.49 -15.33
C THR A 62 13.46 9.75 -13.89
N GLU A 63 13.02 8.91 -12.95
CA GLU A 63 13.27 9.12 -11.53
C GLU A 63 14.77 9.29 -11.24
N ASP A 64 15.14 10.48 -10.78
CA ASP A 64 16.45 10.76 -10.22
C ASP A 64 16.36 10.67 -8.69
N PRO A 65 17.15 9.81 -8.02
CA PRO A 65 17.24 9.77 -6.56
C PRO A 65 17.69 11.10 -5.92
N ALA A 66 18.20 12.06 -6.71
CA ALA A 66 18.57 13.40 -6.25
C ALA A 66 17.40 14.38 -6.14
N LEU A 67 16.21 14.06 -6.67
CA LEU A 67 15.05 14.91 -6.48
C LEU A 67 14.40 14.59 -5.12
N PRO A 68 14.14 15.60 -4.26
CA PRO A 68 13.49 15.36 -2.99
C PRO A 68 12.15 14.62 -3.23
N PRO A 69 11.82 13.64 -2.37
CA PRO A 69 10.57 12.89 -2.49
C PRO A 69 9.40 13.88 -2.59
N GLN A 70 8.31 13.47 -3.23
CA GLN A 70 7.06 14.26 -3.22
C GLN A 70 6.86 14.80 -1.81
N MET A 71 6.88 16.13 -1.69
CA MET A 71 6.66 16.75 -0.39
C MET A 71 5.22 16.42 -0.02
N PHE A 72 5.03 15.53 0.95
CA PHE A 72 3.72 15.33 1.53
C PHE A 72 3.22 16.69 2.01
N THR A 73 2.01 17.03 1.57
CA THR A 73 1.25 18.11 2.16
C THR A 73 1.05 17.82 3.63
N ARG A 74 0.75 18.87 4.40
CA ARG A 74 0.47 18.72 5.83
C ARG A 74 -0.61 17.66 6.10
N LEU A 75 -1.68 17.65 5.30
CA LEU A 75 -2.79 16.73 5.48
C LEU A 75 -2.40 15.29 5.11
N GLU A 76 -1.55 15.09 4.11
CA GLU A 76 -1.04 13.75 3.77
C GLU A 76 -0.12 13.19 4.85
N VAL A 77 0.74 14.03 5.46
CA VAL A 77 1.55 13.60 6.62
C VAL A 77 0.66 13.21 7.79
N GLU A 78 -0.37 14.01 8.06
CA GLU A 78 -1.32 13.74 9.15
C GLU A 78 -2.08 12.43 8.92
N ALA A 79 -2.55 12.19 7.69
CA ALA A 79 -3.18 10.93 7.30
C ALA A 79 -2.23 9.72 7.45
N LEU A 80 -0.95 9.89 7.10
CA LEU A 80 0.07 8.84 7.27
C LEU A 80 0.33 8.53 8.75
N VAL A 81 0.50 9.55 9.58
CA VAL A 81 0.69 9.39 11.03
C VAL A 81 -0.51 8.68 11.66
N LEU A 82 -1.73 9.08 11.28
CA LEU A 82 -2.96 8.44 11.72
C LEU A 82 -3.02 6.96 11.30
N GLY A 83 -2.73 6.66 10.03
CA GLY A 83 -2.74 5.30 9.51
C GLY A 83 -1.69 4.39 10.17
N LEU A 84 -0.49 4.90 10.43
CA LEU A 84 0.55 4.15 11.14
C LEU A 84 0.18 3.93 12.61
N ALA A 85 -0.44 4.91 13.25
CA ALA A 85 -0.97 4.75 14.61
C ALA A 85 -2.08 3.67 14.66
N GLU A 86 -2.93 3.59 13.64
CA GLU A 86 -3.92 2.51 13.52
C GLU A 86 -3.28 1.12 13.37
N VAL A 87 -2.23 0.99 12.53
CA VAL A 87 -1.50 -0.28 12.38
C VAL A 87 -0.85 -0.71 13.70
N ARG A 88 -0.29 0.23 14.47
CA ARG A 88 0.26 -0.04 15.80
C ARG A 88 -0.79 -0.58 16.77
N ALA A 89 -2.02 -0.08 16.67
CA ALA A 89 -3.15 -0.52 17.48
C ALA A 89 -3.84 -1.80 16.96
N ALA A 90 -3.40 -2.36 15.83
CA ALA A 90 -4.06 -3.50 15.20
C ALA A 90 -3.89 -4.82 15.96
N GLY A 91 -2.91 -4.94 16.88
CA GLY A 91 -2.71 -6.14 17.70
C GLY A 91 -1.74 -7.18 17.14
N ASP A 92 -1.01 -6.86 16.06
CA ASP A 92 0.18 -7.62 15.64
C ASP A 92 1.47 -6.87 16.03
N PRO A 93 2.26 -7.40 16.98
CA PRO A 93 3.52 -6.78 17.41
C PRO A 93 4.54 -6.56 16.29
N ALA A 94 4.58 -7.41 15.27
CA ALA A 94 5.51 -7.28 14.16
C ALA A 94 5.16 -6.09 13.28
N LEU A 95 3.86 -5.94 12.93
CA LEU A 95 3.38 -4.78 12.18
C LEU A 95 3.46 -3.49 13.01
N ALA A 96 3.20 -3.55 14.31
CA ALA A 96 3.35 -2.39 15.18
C ALA A 96 4.80 -1.86 15.17
N ARG A 97 5.80 -2.75 15.31
CA ARG A 97 7.21 -2.36 15.18
C ARG A 97 7.57 -1.85 13.78
N ALA A 98 7.07 -2.51 12.73
CA ALA A 98 7.30 -2.07 11.36
C ALA A 98 6.72 -0.67 11.10
N ALA A 99 5.55 -0.36 11.65
CA ALA A 99 4.90 0.94 11.54
C ALA A 99 5.69 2.05 12.25
N GLU A 100 6.22 1.79 13.46
CA GLU A 100 7.11 2.72 14.17
C GLU A 100 8.36 3.04 13.34
N LEU A 101 9.04 2.01 12.83
CA LEU A 101 10.25 2.17 12.02
C LEU A 101 9.97 2.88 10.69
N ALA A 102 8.84 2.56 10.04
CA ALA A 102 8.42 3.21 8.81
C ALA A 102 8.11 4.70 9.07
N GLY A 103 7.36 5.01 10.14
CA GLY A 103 7.06 6.38 10.55
C GLY A 103 8.32 7.19 10.80
N ALA A 104 9.29 6.64 11.55
CA ALA A 104 10.57 7.30 11.80
C ALA A 104 11.34 7.60 10.50
N LYS A 105 11.39 6.65 9.55
CA LYS A 105 12.04 6.83 8.25
C LYS A 105 11.34 7.86 7.37
N ILE A 106 10.01 7.85 7.35
CA ILE A 106 9.22 8.80 6.57
C ILE A 106 9.44 10.20 7.15
N ILE A 107 9.24 10.39 8.46
CA ILE A 107 9.37 11.70 9.11
C ILE A 107 10.78 12.25 8.94
N SER A 108 11.83 11.45 9.14
CA SER A 108 13.22 11.93 8.99
C SER A 108 13.59 12.36 7.57
N SER A 109 12.88 11.88 6.55
CA SER A 109 13.07 12.31 5.16
C SER A 109 12.38 13.64 4.80
N LEU A 110 11.52 14.17 5.68
CA LEU A 110 10.76 15.41 5.43
C LEU A 110 11.58 16.65 5.79
N PRO A 111 11.29 17.83 5.20
CA PRO A 111 11.86 19.09 5.65
C PRO A 111 11.50 19.39 7.11
N GLU A 112 12.41 20.02 7.86
CA GLU A 112 12.30 20.25 9.32
C GLU A 112 10.96 20.86 9.77
N ARG A 113 10.43 21.82 8.98
CA ARG A 113 9.12 22.44 9.24
C ARG A 113 7.98 21.42 9.27
N VAL A 114 8.03 20.42 8.38
CA VAL A 114 7.02 19.37 8.24
C VAL A 114 7.26 18.27 9.28
N GLN A 115 8.51 17.97 9.64
CA GLN A 115 8.81 17.07 10.76
C GLN A 115 8.18 17.56 12.06
N ARG A 116 8.33 18.85 12.37
CA ARG A 116 7.69 19.47 13.55
C ARG A 116 6.17 19.34 13.51
N GLN A 117 5.55 19.32 12.33
CA GLN A 117 4.11 19.12 12.20
C GLN A 117 3.72 17.66 12.42
N ALA A 118 4.52 16.70 11.94
CA ALA A 118 4.30 15.28 12.21
C ALA A 118 4.41 14.95 13.71
N LEU A 119 5.39 15.57 14.39
CA LEU A 119 5.59 15.41 15.84
C LEU A 119 4.50 16.08 16.68
N ASN A 120 3.93 17.18 16.17
CA ASN A 120 2.80 17.87 16.77
C ASN A 120 1.52 17.62 15.97
N ALA A 121 1.27 16.36 15.59
CA ALA A 121 0.06 15.98 14.88
C ALA A 121 -1.17 16.49 15.65
N ALA A 122 -2.09 17.16 14.97
CA ALA A 122 -3.28 17.73 15.61
C ALA A 122 -4.29 16.63 15.96
N GLN A 123 -4.17 15.47 15.31
CA GLN A 123 -5.00 14.29 15.51
C GLN A 123 -4.25 13.17 16.24
N GLN A 124 -4.97 12.47 17.11
CA GLN A 124 -4.47 11.31 17.84
C GLN A 124 -5.43 10.14 17.67
N VAL A 125 -4.88 8.92 17.58
CA VAL A 125 -5.67 7.69 17.61
C VAL A 125 -5.78 7.22 19.06
N TYR A 126 -7.00 7.07 19.54
CA TYR A 126 -7.30 6.42 20.80
C TYR A 126 -8.34 5.33 20.59
N ARG A 127 -8.11 4.13 21.14
CA ARG A 127 -9.06 3.01 21.08
C ARG A 127 -9.54 2.65 22.49
N PHE A 128 -10.83 2.86 22.73
CA PHE A 128 -11.49 2.53 23.99
C PHE A 128 -11.54 1.02 24.26
N ALA A 129 -11.67 0.21 23.21
CA ALA A 129 -11.54 -1.24 23.29
C ALA A 129 -10.21 -1.66 22.68
N GLN A 130 -9.36 -2.30 23.49
CA GLN A 130 -8.15 -2.93 22.95
C GLN A 130 -8.54 -4.10 22.07
N ARG A 131 -7.95 -4.14 20.88
CA ARG A 131 -8.10 -5.28 19.98
C ARG A 131 -7.44 -6.50 20.61
N GLN A 132 -8.08 -7.66 20.48
CA GLN A 132 -7.45 -8.89 20.93
C GLN A 132 -6.12 -9.10 20.20
N PRO A 133 -5.09 -9.64 20.88
CA PRO A 133 -3.84 -10.00 20.23
C PRO A 133 -4.10 -10.88 19.01
N ALA A 134 -3.35 -10.63 17.93
CA ALA A 134 -3.44 -11.47 16.76
C ALA A 134 -3.10 -12.93 17.11
N PRO A 135 -3.76 -13.93 16.48
CA PRO A 135 -3.44 -15.33 16.72
C PRO A 135 -1.98 -15.65 16.39
N ALA A 136 -1.35 -16.55 17.16
CA ALA A 136 0.08 -16.86 17.05
C ALA A 136 0.50 -17.33 15.65
N HIS A 137 -0.40 -18.00 14.92
CA HIS A 137 -0.18 -18.47 13.55
C HIS A 137 -0.26 -17.38 12.47
N LEU A 138 -0.61 -16.13 12.80
CA LEU A 138 -0.68 -15.04 11.82
C LEU A 138 0.65 -14.84 11.07
N ALA A 139 1.78 -14.91 11.79
CA ALA A 139 3.10 -14.76 11.18
C ALA A 139 3.37 -15.86 10.14
N LEU A 140 3.05 -17.11 10.47
CA LEU A 140 3.19 -18.25 9.54
C LEU A 140 2.30 -18.07 8.32
N LEU A 141 1.03 -17.67 8.51
CA LEU A 141 0.12 -17.43 7.39
C LEU A 141 0.58 -16.30 6.46
N ARG A 142 1.16 -15.24 7.02
CA ARG A 142 1.74 -14.12 6.26
C ARG A 142 2.92 -14.59 5.41
N GLU A 143 3.87 -15.30 6.02
CA GLU A 143 5.03 -15.84 5.32
C GLU A 143 4.60 -16.81 4.22
N ALA A 144 3.67 -17.73 4.51
CA ALA A 144 3.13 -18.66 3.51
C ALA A 144 2.42 -17.94 2.36
N THR A 145 1.73 -16.83 2.64
CA THR A 145 1.10 -15.98 1.62
C THR A 145 2.16 -15.34 0.71
N TRP A 146 3.23 -14.76 1.26
CA TRP A 146 4.32 -14.20 0.46
C TRP A 146 5.08 -15.27 -0.31
N ALA A 147 5.28 -16.44 0.31
CA ALA A 147 5.98 -17.55 -0.29
C ALA A 147 5.13 -18.31 -1.33
N GLU A 148 3.83 -18.06 -1.42
CA GLU A 148 2.87 -18.90 -2.15
C GLU A 148 3.03 -20.39 -1.82
N GLN A 149 3.12 -20.67 -0.51
CA GLN A 149 3.17 -22.01 0.07
C GLN A 149 1.81 -22.39 0.64
N ALA A 150 1.34 -23.60 0.35
CA ALA A 150 0.11 -24.12 0.92
C ALA A 150 0.25 -24.26 2.45
N VAL A 151 -0.87 -24.12 3.14
CA VAL A 151 -0.95 -24.31 4.60
C VAL A 151 -2.03 -25.32 4.91
N ILE A 152 -1.83 -26.03 6.02
CA ILE A 152 -2.79 -26.99 6.53
C ILE A 152 -3.15 -26.65 7.98
N PHE A 153 -4.42 -26.79 8.32
CA PHE A 153 -4.92 -26.50 9.66
C PHE A 153 -6.21 -27.29 9.96
N THR A 154 -6.52 -27.39 11.25
CA THR A 154 -7.82 -27.79 11.76
C THR A 154 -8.73 -26.55 11.81
N TYR A 155 -9.97 -26.68 11.36
CA TYR A 155 -10.94 -25.58 11.29
C TYR A 155 -12.30 -26.01 11.84
N ALA A 156 -12.80 -25.25 12.80
CA ALA A 156 -14.18 -25.34 13.29
C ALA A 156 -15.04 -24.30 12.56
N ASP A 157 -16.07 -24.77 11.85
CA ASP A 157 -17.04 -23.85 11.25
C ASP A 157 -18.06 -23.32 12.26
N LEU A 158 -18.96 -22.44 11.81
CA LEU A 158 -19.99 -21.84 12.68
C LEU A 158 -21.01 -22.87 13.20
N GLY A 159 -21.13 -24.03 12.54
CA GLY A 159 -21.98 -25.14 12.99
C GLY A 159 -21.27 -26.10 13.94
N GLY A 160 -20.00 -25.83 14.29
CA GLY A 160 -19.18 -26.68 15.14
C GLY A 160 -18.54 -27.87 14.42
N SER A 161 -18.68 -27.98 13.09
CA SER A 161 -18.03 -29.06 12.34
C SER A 161 -16.53 -28.81 12.27
N VAL A 162 -15.77 -29.72 12.85
CA VAL A 162 -14.31 -29.68 12.85
C VAL A 162 -13.78 -30.46 11.65
N THR A 163 -12.89 -29.82 10.90
CA THR A 163 -12.36 -30.40 9.68
C THR A 163 -10.91 -30.01 9.44
N ARG A 164 -10.15 -30.88 8.76
CA ARG A 164 -8.80 -30.57 8.28
C ARG A 164 -8.87 -29.89 6.91
N ARG A 165 -8.12 -28.82 6.73
CA ARG A 165 -8.13 -27.97 5.53
C ARG A 165 -6.72 -27.73 5.04
N GLU A 166 -6.42 -28.21 3.84
CA GLU A 166 -5.30 -27.69 3.06
C GLU A 166 -5.80 -26.56 2.17
N VAL A 167 -5.11 -25.41 2.20
CA VAL A 167 -5.52 -24.23 1.44
C VAL A 167 -4.30 -23.52 0.85
N TRP A 168 -4.54 -22.76 -0.21
CA TRP A 168 -3.58 -21.79 -0.74
C TRP A 168 -3.92 -20.41 -0.18
N PRO A 169 -3.13 -19.86 0.77
CA PRO A 169 -3.41 -18.57 1.39
C PRO A 169 -3.17 -17.42 0.41
N LEU A 170 -4.17 -16.56 0.20
CA LEU A 170 -4.13 -15.49 -0.82
C LEU A 170 -3.95 -14.10 -0.22
N SER A 171 -4.60 -13.83 0.92
CA SER A 171 -4.50 -12.57 1.66
C SER A 171 -5.02 -12.73 3.08
N VAL A 172 -4.45 -11.99 4.03
CA VAL A 172 -5.03 -11.78 5.36
C VAL A 172 -5.75 -10.43 5.38
N VAL A 173 -7.01 -10.44 5.79
CA VAL A 173 -7.88 -9.27 5.86
C VAL A 173 -8.13 -8.90 7.31
N TRP A 174 -7.91 -7.64 7.63
CA TRP A 174 -8.17 -7.03 8.93
C TRP A 174 -9.59 -6.43 8.92
N LEU A 175 -10.53 -7.07 9.60
CA LEU A 175 -11.86 -6.50 9.87
C LEU A 175 -11.85 -5.74 11.19
N ASP A 176 -12.94 -5.10 11.61
CA ASP A 176 -12.96 -4.33 12.87
C ASP A 176 -12.65 -5.19 14.11
N HIS A 177 -13.18 -6.42 14.14
CA HIS A 177 -13.13 -7.30 15.32
C HIS A 177 -12.60 -8.71 15.05
N SER A 178 -12.13 -9.00 13.83
CA SER A 178 -11.60 -10.33 13.50
C SER A 178 -10.58 -10.26 12.37
N LEU A 179 -9.84 -11.35 12.20
CA LEU A 179 -8.94 -11.58 11.08
C LEU A 179 -9.49 -12.68 10.18
N LEU A 180 -9.48 -12.44 8.87
CA LEU A 180 -9.85 -13.43 7.87
C LEU A 180 -8.67 -13.80 6.99
N LEU A 181 -8.54 -15.10 6.69
CA LEU A 181 -7.73 -15.60 5.61
C LEU A 181 -8.62 -15.80 4.39
N LEU A 182 -8.33 -15.08 3.31
CA LEU A 182 -8.84 -15.39 1.97
C LEU A 182 -7.97 -16.49 1.39
N ALA A 183 -8.58 -17.60 0.98
CA ALA A 183 -7.83 -18.73 0.44
C ALA A 183 -8.60 -19.53 -0.61
N TRP A 184 -7.86 -20.24 -1.47
CA TRP A 184 -8.40 -21.34 -2.26
C TRP A 184 -8.39 -22.61 -1.40
N CYS A 185 -9.55 -23.21 -1.18
CA CYS A 185 -9.67 -24.42 -0.36
C CYS A 185 -9.48 -25.66 -1.23
N CYS A 186 -8.40 -26.41 -1.04
CA CYS A 186 -8.09 -27.58 -1.88
C CYS A 186 -9.16 -28.68 -1.75
N LEU A 187 -9.76 -28.84 -0.56
CA LEU A 187 -10.81 -29.82 -0.34
C LEU A 187 -12.12 -29.46 -1.08
N ARG A 188 -12.48 -28.18 -1.11
CA ARG A 188 -13.74 -27.72 -1.74
C ARG A 188 -13.56 -27.27 -3.18
N GLN A 189 -12.30 -27.16 -3.63
CA GLN A 189 -11.92 -26.64 -4.94
C GLN A 189 -12.59 -25.31 -5.26
N ASP A 190 -12.62 -24.42 -4.26
CA ASP A 190 -13.34 -23.14 -4.34
C ASP A 190 -12.73 -22.12 -3.37
N PHE A 191 -13.05 -20.84 -3.57
CA PHE A 191 -12.67 -19.75 -2.70
C PHE A 191 -13.45 -19.78 -1.39
N ARG A 192 -12.71 -19.61 -0.28
CA ARG A 192 -13.27 -19.62 1.07
C ARG A 192 -12.60 -18.55 1.94
N ARG A 193 -13.34 -18.14 2.96
CA ARG A 193 -12.91 -17.21 4.00
C ARG A 193 -12.82 -18.00 5.30
N PHE A 194 -11.69 -17.90 5.98
CA PHE A 194 -11.48 -18.60 7.24
C PHE A 194 -11.17 -17.58 8.34
N LYS A 195 -11.89 -17.62 9.45
CA LYS A 195 -11.56 -16.82 10.64
C LYS A 195 -10.28 -17.37 11.25
N LEU A 196 -9.29 -16.54 11.49
CA LEU A 196 -8.02 -17.00 12.06
C LEU A 196 -8.23 -17.53 13.48
N GLU A 197 -9.18 -16.97 14.23
CA GLU A 197 -9.53 -17.38 15.60
C GLU A 197 -10.15 -18.78 15.66
N ALA A 198 -10.68 -19.28 14.53
CA ALA A 198 -11.28 -20.62 14.42
C ALA A 198 -10.29 -21.67 13.86
N MET A 199 -9.02 -21.31 13.70
CA MET A 199 -7.98 -22.22 13.24
C MET A 199 -7.19 -22.81 14.42
N ALA A 200 -6.88 -24.09 14.33
CA ALA A 200 -5.96 -24.80 15.21
C ALA A 200 -4.95 -25.60 14.37
N ASP A 201 -3.84 -26.01 15.00
CA ASP A 201 -2.81 -26.86 14.38
C ASP A 201 -2.29 -26.35 13.03
N VAL A 202 -2.11 -25.03 12.91
CA VAL A 202 -1.70 -24.38 11.67
C VAL A 202 -0.24 -24.71 11.37
N ALA A 203 0.01 -25.30 10.21
CA ALA A 203 1.34 -25.67 9.73
C ALA A 203 1.49 -25.41 8.22
N LEU A 204 2.73 -25.37 7.75
CA LEU A 204 3.02 -25.40 6.31
C LEU A 204 2.66 -26.78 5.75
N ALA A 205 2.01 -26.80 4.59
CA ALA A 205 1.86 -27.99 3.78
C ALA A 205 3.01 -28.04 2.74
N PRO A 206 3.36 -29.22 2.18
CA PRO A 206 4.47 -29.33 1.24
C PRO A 206 4.20 -28.67 -0.14
N GLY A 207 2.94 -28.47 -0.52
CA GLY A 207 2.58 -27.92 -1.83
C GLY A 207 2.89 -26.44 -2.00
N SER A 208 3.52 -26.07 -3.13
CA SER A 208 3.58 -24.67 -3.59
C SER A 208 2.52 -24.42 -4.65
N PHE A 209 1.99 -23.21 -4.69
CA PHE A 209 1.05 -22.78 -5.73
C PHE A 209 1.60 -21.60 -6.56
N ARG A 210 2.92 -21.42 -6.57
CA ARG A 210 3.58 -20.42 -7.44
C ARG A 210 3.30 -20.69 -8.93
N PRO A 211 3.12 -19.64 -9.75
CA PRO A 211 2.94 -18.22 -9.44
C PRO A 211 1.45 -17.81 -9.51
N ARG A 212 0.58 -18.39 -8.67
CA ARG A 212 -0.89 -18.27 -8.85
C ARG A 212 -1.55 -17.28 -7.88
N ARG A 213 -0.87 -16.81 -6.83
CA ARG A 213 -1.51 -16.01 -5.77
C ARG A 213 -2.22 -14.77 -6.29
N VAL A 214 -1.54 -13.95 -7.09
CA VAL A 214 -2.10 -12.67 -7.56
C VAL A 214 -3.32 -12.88 -8.46
N ALA A 215 -3.23 -13.85 -9.38
CA ALA A 215 -4.34 -14.18 -10.27
C ALA A 215 -5.56 -14.71 -9.50
N LEU A 216 -5.34 -15.63 -8.55
CA LEU A 216 -6.39 -16.18 -7.70
C LEU A 216 -7.01 -15.11 -6.79
N LEU A 217 -6.20 -14.23 -6.20
CA LEU A 217 -6.70 -13.14 -5.35
C LEU A 217 -7.57 -12.16 -6.14
N ARG A 218 -7.15 -11.82 -7.37
CA ARG A 218 -7.97 -10.97 -8.27
C ARG A 218 -9.30 -11.63 -8.61
N ALA A 219 -9.31 -12.93 -8.91
CA ALA A 219 -10.54 -13.68 -9.15
C ALA A 219 -11.45 -13.68 -7.92
N PHE A 220 -10.89 -13.89 -6.73
CA PHE A 220 -11.67 -13.86 -5.49
C PHE A 220 -12.24 -12.46 -5.20
N HIS A 221 -11.48 -11.39 -5.43
CA HIS A 221 -11.99 -10.02 -5.26
C HIS A 221 -13.18 -9.70 -6.18
N LYS A 222 -13.21 -10.22 -7.42
CA LYS A 222 -14.37 -10.07 -8.32
C LYS A 222 -15.62 -10.73 -7.74
N ILE A 223 -15.47 -11.96 -7.23
CA ILE A 223 -16.57 -12.70 -6.57
C ILE A 223 -17.10 -11.93 -5.36
N LEU A 224 -16.21 -11.37 -4.52
CA LEU A 224 -16.63 -10.60 -3.34
C LEU A 224 -17.37 -9.30 -3.67
N ARG A 225 -17.15 -8.73 -4.86
CA ARG A 225 -17.86 -7.53 -5.35
C ARG A 225 -19.16 -7.86 -6.08
N GLY A 226 -19.47 -9.14 -6.30
CA GLY A 226 -20.62 -9.56 -7.11
C GLY A 226 -20.42 -9.39 -8.62
N GLU A 227 -19.18 -9.30 -9.09
CA GLU A 227 -18.81 -9.14 -10.52
C GLU A 227 -18.47 -10.50 -11.17
N GLY A 228 -19.02 -11.60 -10.65
CA GLY A 228 -18.65 -12.99 -10.98
C GLY A 228 -19.66 -13.73 -11.84
#